data_AF-A0A498L8Q9-F1
#
_entry.id   AF-A0A498L8Q9-F1
#
_cell.length_a   1.000
_cell.length_b   1.000
_cell.length_c   1.000
_cell.angle_alpha   90.00
_cell.angle_beta   90.00
_cell.angle_gamma   90.00
#
_symmetry.space_group_name_H-M   'P 1'
#
loop_
_entity.id
_entity.type
_entity.pdbx_description
1 polymer ?
#
loop_
_entity_poly.entity_id
_entity_poly.type
_entity_poly.pdbx_seq_one_letter_code
_entity_poly.pdbx_strand_id
1 'polypeptide(L)'
;MDPAEGSSLQSALELQGAMLGRHEQELSSTRHSVDNLSAQFAGLVERLDRLTLSGFASAPSTVGPSPLSSEPRVNNPPTYAGEPKSCKSFLIQCEVVFSLQSRTYASETSKVAYVISLLTGRAREWGTAVWESQAKCCFEFESFKDEMIKTFDQSVFGKEASRLLASIQQGRRSVADYSVEFRTLAATSGWNAEALVARFLEGLNDAFKDELYAREVPDRLDDLISLALRLDARRELRRRARMRTEPVASTPLAPSSDESEPMQVDRLRLTAKEKQRRLLEGLCLYCAAQGHHAQSCPVKQSRPPQRILDVGNSLVMPGIVDCHVHVNEPGRTSWEGYWTATRAAAAGGVTTIVDMPLNSIPPTTTLRNFHEKLRAATGQCFVDTAFWGGVIPGNKLELRPMVQAGVAGFKCFMIHSGVEEFPHVTDADLHAAMKQLQGTGSVLLFHAEQEIQLPVSEKEDRHEYFTFLRSRPDIMELEAIRTVTQLCLKYQYVMMRPVKKKKSTTFNYLLTVSADYEEMRVRILCKEPAQLCHLDNQKGSLIPGHDADLVIWDPEKEFTVNEDTIHHKNKLTPYLGLALRGKVKATIVRGKVVYSHGSFSSQPLGKHLFIQHNTLATL
;
A
#
# COMPACT_ATOMS: atom_id res chain seq x y z
N MET A 1 24.81 47.02 28.09
CA MET A 1 24.99 45.86 27.19
C MET A 1 26.13 45.05 27.76
N ASP A 2 25.84 43.84 28.18
CA ASP A 2 26.72 42.98 28.97
C ASP A 2 27.81 42.37 28.05
N PRO A 3 29.12 42.38 28.40
CA PRO A 3 30.19 41.94 27.49
C PRO A 3 30.21 40.41 27.25
N ALA A 4 29.38 39.64 27.95
CA ALA A 4 29.35 38.18 27.90
C ALA A 4 28.59 37.61 26.67
N GLU A 5 27.68 38.37 26.05
CA GLU A 5 26.92 37.90 24.88
C GLU A 5 27.68 38.04 23.55
N GLY A 6 28.71 38.89 23.51
CA GLY A 6 29.51 39.11 22.29
C GLY A 6 30.41 37.92 21.91
N SER A 7 30.90 37.16 22.89
CA SER A 7 31.87 36.08 22.63
C SER A 7 31.22 34.82 22.06
N SER A 8 30.00 34.48 22.48
CA SER A 8 29.31 33.27 22.03
C SER A 8 28.88 33.35 20.57
N LEU A 9 28.45 34.53 20.11
CA LEU A 9 28.03 34.79 18.74
C LEU A 9 29.22 34.80 17.78
N GLN A 10 30.36 35.32 18.25
CA GLN A 10 31.62 35.33 17.49
C GLN A 10 32.18 33.91 17.34
N SER A 11 32.14 33.09 18.40
CA SER A 11 32.50 31.67 18.33
C SER A 11 31.58 30.86 17.40
N ALA A 12 30.28 31.16 17.38
CA ALA A 12 29.34 30.48 16.48
C ALA A 12 29.61 30.80 15.00
N LEU A 13 29.93 32.06 14.69
CA LEU A 13 30.30 32.50 13.33
C LEU A 13 31.62 31.86 12.86
N GLU A 14 32.62 31.74 13.72
CA GLU A 14 33.88 31.05 13.41
C GLU A 14 33.66 29.56 13.12
N LEU A 15 32.81 28.89 13.91
CA LEU A 15 32.47 27.48 13.72
C LEU A 15 31.71 27.23 12.42
N GLN A 16 30.81 28.16 12.05
CA GLN A 16 30.06 28.10 10.80
C GLN A 16 30.95 28.39 9.59
N GLY A 17 31.90 29.32 9.70
CA GLY A 17 32.93 29.57 8.68
C GLY A 17 33.83 28.35 8.44
N ALA A 18 34.26 27.67 9.52
CA ALA A 18 35.05 26.45 9.42
C ALA A 18 34.25 25.27 8.80
N MET A 19 32.95 25.20 9.04
CA MET A 19 32.07 24.20 8.42
C MET A 19 31.91 24.44 6.91
N LEU A 20 31.69 25.69 6.51
CA LEU A 20 31.59 26.07 5.10
C LEU A 20 32.88 25.79 4.32
N GLY A 21 34.05 26.09 4.92
CA GLY A 21 35.35 25.76 4.31
C GLY A 21 35.56 24.25 4.11
N ARG A 22 35.07 23.41 5.03
CA ARG A 22 35.11 21.93 4.87
C ARG A 22 34.21 21.45 3.74
N HIS A 23 33.00 21.99 3.63
CA HIS A 23 32.09 21.64 2.52
C HIS A 23 32.64 22.08 1.17
N GLU A 24 33.33 23.22 1.08
CA GLU A 24 33.98 23.69 -0.15
C GLU A 24 35.12 22.74 -0.57
N GLN A 25 35.92 22.25 0.38
CA GLN A 25 36.95 21.22 0.11
C GLN A 25 36.34 19.88 -0.34
N GLU A 26 35.25 19.43 0.28
CA GLU A 26 34.56 18.19 -0.12
C GLU A 26 33.94 18.31 -1.52
N LEU A 27 33.32 19.45 -1.84
CA LEU A 27 32.76 19.71 -3.17
C LEU A 27 33.87 19.76 -4.24
N SER A 28 35.01 20.38 -3.94
CA SER A 28 36.17 20.40 -4.83
C SER A 28 36.73 18.99 -5.07
N SER A 29 36.86 18.18 -4.01
CA SER A 29 37.31 16.78 -4.10
C SER A 29 36.34 15.90 -4.91
N THR A 30 35.04 16.09 -4.70
CA THR A 30 33.99 15.39 -5.46
C THR A 30 34.04 15.77 -6.94
N ARG A 31 34.21 17.06 -7.25
CA ARG A 31 34.36 17.55 -8.63
C ARG A 31 35.59 16.92 -9.32
N HIS A 32 36.74 16.87 -8.64
CA HIS A 32 37.94 16.21 -9.18
C HIS A 32 37.71 14.72 -9.42
N SER A 33 36.94 14.05 -8.57
CA SER A 33 36.60 12.63 -8.74
C SER A 33 35.70 12.40 -9.97
N VAL A 34 34.73 13.28 -10.20
CA VAL A 34 33.86 13.25 -11.38
C VAL A 34 34.65 13.52 -12.66
N ASP A 35 35.55 14.50 -12.66
CA ASP A 35 36.39 14.81 -13.83
C ASP A 35 37.33 13.64 -14.18
N ASN A 36 37.89 12.97 -13.16
CA ASN A 36 38.74 11.79 -13.35
C ASN A 36 37.95 10.59 -13.90
N LEU A 37 36.73 10.35 -13.38
CA LEU A 37 35.81 9.33 -13.91
C LEU A 37 35.43 9.61 -15.37
N SER A 38 35.17 10.86 -15.71
CA SER A 38 34.83 11.27 -17.08
C SER A 38 35.99 11.02 -18.05
N ALA A 39 37.23 11.33 -17.64
CA ALA A 39 38.43 11.02 -18.42
C ALA A 39 38.66 9.51 -18.61
N GLN A 40 38.42 8.71 -17.56
CA GLN A 40 38.50 7.25 -17.65
C GLN A 40 37.46 6.67 -18.60
N PHE A 41 36.24 7.22 -18.59
CA PHE A 41 35.16 6.81 -19.49
C PHE A 41 35.48 7.14 -20.95
N ALA A 42 36.00 8.35 -21.23
CA ALA A 42 36.46 8.72 -22.57
C ALA A 42 37.56 7.78 -23.09
N GLY A 43 38.51 7.40 -22.23
CA GLY A 43 39.57 6.43 -22.60
C GLY A 43 39.05 5.01 -22.84
N LEU A 44 37.97 4.60 -22.18
CA LEU A 44 37.30 3.31 -22.44
C LEU A 44 36.56 3.30 -23.77
N VAL A 45 35.89 4.39 -24.13
CA VAL A 45 35.21 4.55 -25.42
C VAL A 45 36.22 4.49 -26.58
N GLU A 46 37.36 5.17 -26.46
CA GLU A 46 38.41 5.15 -27.49
C GLU A 46 39.03 3.75 -27.67
N ARG A 47 39.17 2.97 -26.58
CA ARG A 47 39.60 1.56 -26.66
C ARG A 47 38.56 0.67 -27.34
N LEU A 48 37.27 0.94 -27.11
CA LEU A 48 36.18 0.21 -27.75
C LEU A 48 36.17 0.47 -29.26
N ASP A 49 36.33 1.73 -29.68
CA ASP A 49 36.40 2.13 -31.10
C ASP A 49 37.60 1.48 -31.82
N ARG A 50 38.75 1.41 -31.14
CA ARG A 50 39.94 0.72 -31.67
C ARG A 50 39.72 -0.78 -31.84
N LEU A 51 39.01 -1.44 -30.91
CA LEU A 51 38.70 -2.86 -31.00
C LEU A 51 37.71 -3.16 -32.15
N THR A 52 36.77 -2.25 -32.44
CA THR A 52 35.86 -2.38 -33.58
C THR A 52 36.55 -2.12 -34.94
N LEU A 53 37.56 -1.26 -34.99
CA LEU A 53 38.30 -0.96 -36.22
C LEU A 53 39.44 -1.96 -36.52
N SER A 54 39.91 -2.74 -35.54
CA SER A 54 40.97 -3.75 -35.74
C SER A 54 40.48 -5.13 -36.23
N GLY A 55 39.16 -5.32 -36.39
CA GLY A 55 38.56 -6.61 -36.76
C GLY A 55 38.57 -6.96 -38.26
N PHE A 56 38.99 -6.05 -39.15
CA PHE A 56 39.03 -6.29 -40.58
C PHE A 56 40.33 -5.78 -41.21
N ALA A 57 41.39 -6.58 -41.09
CA ALA A 57 42.55 -6.47 -41.96
C ALA A 57 43.04 -7.86 -42.39
N SER A 58 42.77 -8.22 -43.65
CA SER A 58 43.57 -9.19 -44.40
C SER A 58 43.66 -8.78 -45.87
N ALA A 59 44.84 -8.24 -46.22
CA ALA A 59 45.69 -8.39 -47.41
C ALA A 59 45.12 -8.57 -48.84
N PRO A 60 45.88 -8.15 -49.88
CA PRO A 60 45.36 -7.62 -51.15
C PRO A 60 45.05 -8.72 -52.18
N SER A 61 44.08 -8.45 -53.07
CA SER A 61 43.85 -9.24 -54.28
C SER A 61 43.54 -8.31 -55.45
N THR A 62 44.41 -8.36 -56.44
CA THR A 62 44.28 -7.78 -57.77
C THR A 62 43.19 -8.50 -58.56
N VAL A 63 42.06 -7.85 -58.87
CA VAL A 63 41.12 -8.29 -59.93
C VAL A 63 40.41 -7.07 -60.54
N GLY A 64 40.29 -7.07 -61.87
CA GLY A 64 39.76 -6.00 -62.72
C GLY A 64 38.25 -5.71 -62.59
N PRO A 65 37.69 -4.92 -63.53
CA PRO A 65 36.42 -4.21 -63.34
C PRO A 65 35.26 -5.19 -63.28
N SER A 66 34.56 -5.23 -62.14
CA SER A 66 33.29 -5.93 -61.98
C SER A 66 32.11 -4.96 -62.14
N PRO A 67 30.95 -5.43 -62.62
CA PRO A 67 29.90 -4.59 -63.17
C PRO A 67 29.15 -3.81 -62.08
N LEU A 68 28.77 -2.57 -62.40
CA LEU A 68 27.95 -1.71 -61.54
C LEU A 68 26.72 -2.50 -61.03
N SER A 69 26.62 -2.70 -59.72
CA SER A 69 25.44 -3.32 -59.11
C SER A 69 24.18 -2.51 -59.48
N SER A 70 23.08 -3.17 -59.83
CA SER A 70 21.80 -2.50 -60.13
C SER A 70 21.14 -1.97 -58.85
N GLU A 71 20.45 -0.83 -58.92
CA GLU A 71 19.73 -0.28 -57.75
C GLU A 71 18.58 -1.19 -57.28
N PRO A 72 18.35 -1.31 -55.96
CA PRO A 72 17.23 -2.06 -55.43
C PRO A 72 15.90 -1.46 -55.92
N ARG A 73 14.97 -2.32 -56.34
CA ARG A 73 13.60 -1.89 -56.70
C ARG A 73 12.80 -1.68 -55.41
N VAL A 74 12.36 -0.46 -55.18
CA VAL A 74 11.52 -0.08 -54.03
C VAL A 74 10.10 0.17 -54.53
N ASN A 75 9.09 -0.18 -53.71
CA ASN A 75 7.71 0.16 -54.02
C ASN A 75 7.51 1.68 -53.96
N ASN A 76 6.75 2.24 -54.91
CA ASN A 76 6.44 3.66 -54.89
C ASN A 76 5.61 4.03 -53.63
N PRO A 77 5.86 5.18 -53.00
CA PRO A 77 5.01 5.72 -51.94
C PRO A 77 3.55 5.88 -52.43
N PRO A 78 2.56 5.82 -51.52
CA PRO A 78 1.18 6.11 -51.87
C PRO A 78 1.04 7.58 -52.31
N THR A 79 0.11 7.84 -53.22
CA THR A 79 -0.19 9.21 -53.67
C THR A 79 -0.71 10.08 -52.53
N TYR A 80 -0.40 11.38 -52.55
CA TYR A 80 -0.75 12.33 -51.48
C TYR A 80 -1.74 13.40 -51.98
N ALA A 81 -2.89 13.59 -51.30
CA ALA A 81 -3.91 14.54 -51.76
C ALA A 81 -3.93 15.88 -51.01
N GLY A 82 -3.07 16.03 -49.98
CA GLY A 82 -3.01 17.22 -49.13
C GLY A 82 -3.61 17.01 -47.74
N GLU A 83 -3.63 15.79 -47.21
CA GLU A 83 -4.12 15.49 -45.87
C GLU A 83 -3.17 16.03 -44.78
N PRO A 84 -3.65 16.80 -43.79
CA PRO A 84 -2.76 17.53 -42.89
C PRO A 84 -1.93 16.71 -41.90
N LYS A 85 -2.30 15.44 -41.66
CA LYS A 85 -1.63 14.57 -40.67
C LYS A 85 -0.63 13.59 -41.29
N SER A 86 -0.55 13.51 -42.62
CA SER A 86 0.26 12.51 -43.32
C SER A 86 1.39 13.10 -44.18
N CYS A 87 1.49 14.43 -44.29
CA CYS A 87 2.49 15.12 -45.12
C CYS A 87 3.93 14.66 -44.82
N LYS A 88 4.34 14.67 -43.54
CA LYS A 88 5.68 14.24 -43.12
C LYS A 88 5.94 12.75 -43.36
N SER A 89 4.95 11.89 -43.12
CA SER A 89 5.09 10.45 -43.37
C SER A 89 5.27 10.15 -44.86
N PHE A 90 4.54 10.84 -45.72
CA PHE A 90 4.70 10.77 -47.17
C PHE A 90 6.12 11.21 -47.61
N LEU A 91 6.61 12.35 -47.11
CA LEU A 91 7.93 12.87 -47.44
C LEU A 91 9.07 11.92 -47.00
N ILE A 92 8.96 11.32 -45.81
CA ILE A 92 9.93 10.31 -45.34
C ILE A 92 9.95 9.09 -46.29
N GLN A 93 8.80 8.65 -46.80
CA GLN A 93 8.77 7.54 -47.76
C GLN A 93 9.46 7.90 -49.09
N CYS A 94 9.34 9.14 -49.56
CA CYS A 94 10.10 9.62 -50.70
C CYS A 94 11.61 9.66 -50.42
N GLU A 95 12.03 10.12 -49.24
CA GLU A 95 13.45 10.11 -48.82
C GLU A 95 14.05 8.70 -48.78
N VAL A 96 13.28 7.71 -48.34
CA VAL A 96 13.70 6.29 -48.37
C VAL A 96 13.94 5.84 -49.82
N VAL A 97 13.06 6.20 -50.76
CA VAL A 97 13.27 5.88 -52.19
C VAL A 97 14.54 6.55 -52.72
N PHE A 98 14.77 7.82 -52.41
CA PHE A 98 15.96 8.55 -52.88
C PHE A 98 17.26 8.00 -52.29
N SER A 99 17.26 7.54 -51.04
CA SER A 99 18.44 6.93 -50.41
C SER A 99 18.76 5.56 -51.01
N LEU A 100 17.75 4.78 -51.38
CA LEU A 100 17.89 3.45 -51.98
C LEU A 100 18.15 3.48 -53.49
N GLN A 101 17.76 4.55 -54.18
CA GLN A 101 17.88 4.71 -55.64
C GLN A 101 18.61 6.02 -56.01
N SER A 102 19.78 6.22 -55.41
CA SER A 102 20.52 7.50 -55.46
C SER A 102 21.06 7.88 -56.85
N ARG A 103 21.29 6.91 -57.75
CA ARG A 103 21.67 7.18 -59.16
C ARG A 103 20.46 7.49 -60.03
N THR A 104 19.31 6.86 -59.77
CA THR A 104 18.06 7.18 -60.49
C THR A 104 17.59 8.60 -60.18
N TYR A 105 17.68 9.02 -58.92
CA TYR A 105 17.33 10.37 -58.46
C TYR A 105 18.55 11.21 -58.11
N ALA A 106 19.51 11.27 -59.04
CA ALA A 106 20.79 11.93 -58.83
C ALA A 106 20.72 13.47 -58.76
N SER A 107 19.65 14.09 -59.27
CA SER A 107 19.47 15.55 -59.24
C SER A 107 18.36 15.97 -58.29
N GLU A 108 18.54 17.11 -57.63
CA GLU A 108 17.52 17.68 -56.72
C GLU A 108 16.20 17.94 -57.46
N THR A 109 16.27 18.40 -58.71
CA THR A 109 15.11 18.62 -59.57
C THR A 109 14.38 17.32 -59.91
N SER A 110 15.07 16.18 -60.06
CA SER A 110 14.39 14.90 -60.32
C SER A 110 13.70 14.34 -59.08
N LYS A 111 14.26 14.58 -57.89
CA LYS A 111 13.59 14.29 -56.61
C LYS A 111 12.29 15.09 -56.46
N VAL A 112 12.34 16.40 -56.72
CA VAL A 112 11.14 17.26 -56.65
C VAL A 112 10.10 16.84 -57.70
N ALA A 113 10.51 16.59 -58.95
CA ALA A 113 9.61 16.13 -60.01
C ALA A 113 8.95 14.79 -59.66
N TYR A 114 9.69 13.87 -59.04
CA TYR A 114 9.15 12.60 -58.56
C TYR A 114 8.08 12.81 -57.48
N VAL A 115 8.33 13.68 -56.49
CA VAL A 115 7.32 14.00 -55.46
C VAL A 115 6.06 14.61 -56.08
N ILE A 116 6.21 15.57 -57.00
CA ILE A 116 5.07 16.19 -57.70
C ILE A 116 4.25 15.16 -58.48
N SER A 117 4.91 14.16 -59.08
CA SER A 117 4.21 13.07 -59.81
C SER A 117 3.31 12.21 -58.93
N LEU A 118 3.56 12.17 -57.62
CA LEU A 118 2.78 11.43 -56.64
C LEU A 118 1.69 12.29 -55.97
N LEU A 119 1.58 13.58 -56.31
CA LEU A 119 0.56 14.47 -55.76
C LEU A 119 -0.78 14.30 -56.48
N THR A 120 -1.86 14.35 -55.70
CA THR A 120 -3.25 14.27 -56.17
C THR A 120 -4.09 15.38 -55.51
N GLY A 121 -5.35 15.56 -55.93
CA GLY A 121 -6.26 16.54 -55.33
C GLY A 121 -5.67 17.96 -55.22
N ARG A 122 -5.86 18.60 -54.05
CA ARG A 122 -5.39 19.97 -53.77
C ARG A 122 -3.86 20.09 -53.70
N ALA A 123 -3.17 19.03 -53.28
CA ALA A 123 -1.71 19.00 -53.28
C ALA A 123 -1.16 19.04 -54.72
N ARG A 124 -1.85 18.42 -55.69
CA ARG A 124 -1.46 18.50 -57.10
C ARG A 124 -1.65 19.90 -57.67
N GLU A 125 -2.78 20.55 -57.38
CA GLU A 125 -3.05 21.93 -57.82
C GLU A 125 -1.95 22.89 -57.34
N TRP A 126 -1.56 22.77 -56.06
CA TRP A 126 -0.42 23.51 -55.50
C TRP A 126 0.91 23.14 -56.16
N GLY A 127 1.22 21.84 -56.26
CA GLY A 127 2.50 21.36 -56.80
C GLY A 127 2.71 21.76 -58.26
N THR A 128 1.65 21.73 -59.08
CA THR A 128 1.68 22.21 -60.46
C THR A 128 1.89 23.71 -60.53
N ALA A 129 1.20 24.51 -59.70
CA ALA A 129 1.39 25.97 -59.68
C ALA A 129 2.81 26.39 -59.24
N VAL A 130 3.36 25.71 -58.22
CA VAL A 130 4.72 25.95 -57.73
C VAL A 130 5.77 25.56 -58.79
N TRP A 131 5.52 24.49 -59.55
CA TRP A 131 6.39 24.06 -60.65
C TRP A 131 6.33 24.99 -61.88
N GLU A 132 5.13 25.40 -62.31
CA GLU A 132 4.94 26.28 -63.46
C GLU A 132 5.50 27.69 -63.22
N SER A 133 5.40 28.19 -61.98
CA SER A 133 6.00 29.47 -61.59
C SER A 133 7.53 29.44 -61.46
N GLN A 134 8.15 28.27 -61.65
CA GLN A 134 9.59 28.05 -61.43
C GLN A 134 10.03 28.56 -60.06
N ALA A 135 9.23 28.28 -59.03
CA ALA A 135 9.55 28.71 -57.68
C ALA A 135 10.94 28.21 -57.25
N LYS A 136 11.66 29.03 -56.47
CA LYS A 136 13.02 28.70 -56.01
C LYS A 136 13.10 27.35 -55.30
N CYS A 137 12.04 26.96 -54.60
CA CYS A 137 11.97 25.68 -53.91
C CYS A 137 11.97 24.47 -54.85
N CYS A 138 11.68 24.61 -56.15
CA CYS A 138 11.70 23.49 -57.10
C CYS A 138 13.11 23.00 -57.49
N PHE A 139 14.15 23.74 -57.12
CA PHE A 139 15.54 23.44 -57.50
C PHE A 139 16.33 22.73 -56.40
N GLU A 140 15.76 22.61 -55.19
CA GLU A 140 16.41 21.98 -54.04
C GLU A 140 15.36 21.22 -53.22
N PHE A 141 15.59 19.92 -52.99
CA PHE A 141 14.57 19.06 -52.41
C PHE A 141 14.20 19.48 -50.98
N GLU A 142 15.18 19.88 -50.16
CA GLU A 142 14.95 20.35 -48.80
C GLU A 142 14.08 21.61 -48.75
N SER A 143 14.36 22.56 -49.64
CA SER A 143 13.56 23.79 -49.78
C SER A 143 12.12 23.49 -50.24
N PHE A 144 11.92 22.52 -51.14
CA PHE A 144 10.57 22.05 -51.53
C PHE A 144 9.83 21.38 -50.37
N LYS A 145 10.55 20.54 -49.62
CA LYS A 145 10.03 19.80 -48.46
C LYS A 145 9.51 20.77 -47.39
N ASP A 146 10.28 21.79 -47.06
CA ASP A 146 9.90 22.81 -46.09
C ASP A 146 8.65 23.59 -46.53
N GLU A 147 8.55 23.95 -47.80
CA GLU A 147 7.40 24.67 -48.33
C GLU A 147 6.13 23.80 -48.35
N MET A 148 6.28 22.51 -48.66
CA MET A 148 5.20 21.54 -48.60
C MET A 148 4.72 21.31 -47.15
N ILE A 149 5.65 21.21 -46.20
CA ILE A 149 5.32 21.11 -44.76
C ILE A 149 4.59 22.37 -44.30
N LYS A 150 5.10 23.57 -44.60
CA LYS A 150 4.41 24.83 -44.24
C LYS A 150 2.99 24.91 -44.80
N THR A 151 2.78 24.41 -46.02
CA THR A 151 1.50 24.51 -46.72
C THR A 151 0.48 23.49 -46.24
N PHE A 152 0.91 22.24 -46.00
CA PHE A 152 -0.01 21.13 -45.74
C PHE A 152 0.10 20.52 -44.36
N ASP A 153 1.22 20.64 -43.65
CA ASP A 153 1.40 20.05 -42.34
C ASP A 153 0.80 20.92 -41.24
N GLN A 154 -0.39 20.56 -40.76
CA GLN A 154 -1.01 21.19 -39.58
C GLN A 154 -0.63 20.47 -38.28
N SER A 155 0.40 19.63 -38.26
CA SER A 155 0.86 18.99 -37.04
C SER A 155 1.43 20.01 -36.05
N VAL A 156 0.60 20.38 -35.07
CA VAL A 156 0.97 21.19 -33.92
C VAL A 156 1.90 20.36 -33.02
N PHE A 157 3.21 20.39 -33.32
CA PHE A 157 4.22 19.78 -32.45
C PHE A 157 4.25 20.49 -31.08
N GLY A 158 4.44 19.70 -30.01
CA GLY A 158 4.59 20.18 -28.63
C GLY A 158 3.29 20.56 -27.92
N LYS A 159 2.51 21.52 -28.46
CA LYS A 159 1.32 22.04 -27.75
C LYS A 159 0.12 21.09 -27.74
N GLU A 160 -0.20 20.46 -28.87
CA GLU A 160 -1.35 19.54 -28.92
C GLU A 160 -1.03 18.19 -28.26
N ALA A 161 0.18 17.66 -28.45
CA ALA A 161 0.65 16.47 -27.74
C ALA A 161 0.64 16.71 -26.21
N SER A 162 1.10 17.88 -25.74
CA SER A 162 1.00 18.26 -24.33
C SER A 162 -0.45 18.38 -23.84
N ARG A 163 -1.34 18.94 -24.65
CA ARG A 163 -2.77 19.09 -24.30
C ARG A 163 -3.47 17.74 -24.20
N LEU A 164 -3.22 16.85 -25.15
CA LEU A 164 -3.72 15.47 -25.13
C LEU A 164 -3.14 14.70 -23.94
N LEU A 165 -1.83 14.81 -23.69
CA LEU A 165 -1.17 14.17 -22.53
C LEU A 165 -1.71 14.69 -21.19
N ALA A 166 -2.03 15.98 -21.08
CA ALA A 166 -2.64 16.55 -19.88
C ALA A 166 -4.05 16.01 -19.61
N SER A 167 -4.77 15.58 -20.65
CA SER A 167 -6.17 15.11 -20.55
C SER A 167 -6.36 13.60 -20.65
N ILE A 168 -5.32 12.86 -21.05
CA ILE A 168 -5.41 11.40 -21.26
C ILE A 168 -5.75 10.69 -19.95
N GLN A 169 -6.71 9.77 -20.01
CA GLN A 169 -7.14 8.92 -18.91
C GLN A 169 -7.25 7.47 -19.38
N GLN A 170 -7.01 6.50 -18.49
CA GLN A 170 -7.17 5.08 -18.77
C GLN A 170 -8.64 4.76 -19.13
N GLY A 171 -9.58 5.18 -18.28
CA GLY A 171 -11.01 4.94 -18.48
C GLY A 171 -11.33 3.43 -18.51
N ARG A 172 -12.08 2.97 -19.52
CA ARG A 172 -12.45 1.55 -19.67
C ARG A 172 -11.39 0.69 -20.37
N ARG A 173 -10.23 1.26 -20.70
CA ARG A 173 -9.19 0.60 -21.50
C ARG A 173 -8.24 -0.22 -20.62
N SER A 174 -7.59 -1.20 -21.23
CA SER A 174 -6.53 -1.95 -20.55
C SER A 174 -5.37 -1.03 -20.20
N VAL A 175 -4.56 -1.41 -19.21
CA VAL A 175 -3.35 -0.65 -18.88
C VAL A 175 -2.38 -0.70 -20.06
N ALA A 176 -2.37 -1.78 -20.83
CA ALA A 176 -1.57 -1.92 -22.04
C ALA A 176 -1.92 -0.85 -23.10
N ASP A 177 -3.19 -0.71 -23.45
CA ASP A 177 -3.63 0.25 -24.47
C ASP A 177 -3.37 1.70 -24.03
N TYR A 178 -3.66 1.99 -22.76
CA TYR A 178 -3.38 3.30 -22.16
C TYR A 178 -1.87 3.62 -22.19
N SER A 179 -1.02 2.64 -21.85
CA SER A 179 0.44 2.82 -21.82
C SER A 179 1.04 3.07 -23.20
N VAL A 180 0.49 2.42 -24.24
CA VAL A 180 0.93 2.65 -25.62
C VAL A 180 0.63 4.08 -26.06
N GLU A 181 -0.61 4.53 -25.88
CA GLU A 181 -1.02 5.89 -26.26
C GLU A 181 -0.26 6.96 -25.46
N PHE A 182 -0.09 6.74 -24.15
CA PHE A 182 0.68 7.64 -23.29
C PHE A 182 2.12 7.78 -23.77
N ARG A 183 2.80 6.68 -24.11
CA ARG A 183 4.17 6.72 -24.65
C ARG A 183 4.26 7.46 -25.98
N THR A 184 3.28 7.27 -26.86
CA THR A 184 3.22 7.98 -28.15
C THR A 184 3.11 9.49 -27.95
N LEU A 185 2.25 9.94 -27.04
CA LEU A 185 2.11 11.36 -26.70
C LEU A 185 3.35 11.89 -25.98
N ALA A 186 3.88 11.13 -25.02
CA ALA A 186 5.06 11.52 -24.24
C ALA A 186 6.27 11.80 -25.13
N ALA A 187 6.53 10.92 -26.12
CA ALA A 187 7.66 11.03 -27.04
C ALA A 187 7.69 12.34 -27.86
N THR A 188 6.54 13.00 -28.02
CA THR A 188 6.41 14.22 -28.83
C THR A 188 5.92 15.44 -28.03
N SER A 189 5.75 15.28 -26.71
CA SER A 189 5.24 16.32 -25.79
C SER A 189 6.30 17.30 -25.29
N GLY A 190 7.56 16.84 -25.19
CA GLY A 190 8.64 17.61 -24.56
C GLY A 190 8.56 17.72 -23.02
N TRP A 191 7.70 16.94 -22.36
CA TRP A 191 7.59 16.93 -20.89
C TRP A 191 8.81 16.24 -20.26
N ASN A 192 9.23 16.74 -19.09
CA ASN A 192 10.31 16.12 -18.32
C ASN A 192 9.83 14.81 -17.64
N ALA A 193 10.79 13.98 -17.23
CA ALA A 193 10.50 12.64 -16.69
C ALA A 193 9.59 12.66 -15.45
N GLU A 194 9.79 13.60 -14.52
CA GLU A 194 8.99 13.72 -13.30
C GLU A 194 7.53 14.06 -13.62
N ALA A 195 7.30 14.99 -14.55
CA ALA A 195 5.97 15.36 -15.00
C ALA A 195 5.27 14.20 -15.72
N LEU A 196 6.00 13.40 -16.49
CA LEU A 196 5.47 12.20 -17.13
C LEU A 196 5.06 11.13 -16.12
N VAL A 197 5.86 10.90 -15.08
CA VAL A 197 5.55 9.96 -13.99
C VAL A 197 4.28 10.40 -13.25
N ALA A 198 4.22 11.65 -12.82
CA ALA A 198 3.06 12.20 -12.13
C ALA A 198 1.79 12.11 -13.00
N ARG A 199 1.88 12.52 -14.28
CA ARG A 199 0.74 12.52 -15.20
C ARG A 199 0.26 11.11 -15.55
N PHE A 200 1.19 10.16 -15.73
CA PHE A 200 0.83 8.76 -15.96
C PHE A 200 0.04 8.21 -14.78
N LEU A 201 0.53 8.45 -13.55
CA LEU A 201 -0.12 8.02 -12.31
C LEU A 201 -1.52 8.64 -12.16
N GLU A 202 -1.66 9.94 -12.40
CA GLU A 202 -2.95 10.64 -12.33
C GLU A 202 -3.97 10.14 -13.36
N GLY A 203 -3.52 9.70 -14.54
CA GLY A 203 -4.40 9.19 -15.60
C GLY A 203 -4.81 7.73 -15.44
N LEU A 204 -4.20 6.96 -14.54
CA LEU A 204 -4.65 5.61 -14.19
C LEU A 204 -5.97 5.64 -13.42
N ASN A 205 -6.75 4.55 -13.51
CA ASN A 205 -7.97 4.42 -12.71
C ASN A 205 -7.64 4.34 -11.20
N ASP A 206 -8.55 4.81 -10.35
CA ASP A 206 -8.35 4.85 -8.88
C ASP A 206 -8.01 3.48 -8.30
N ALA A 207 -8.60 2.41 -8.83
CA ALA A 207 -8.29 1.04 -8.44
C ALA A 207 -6.82 0.62 -8.69
N PHE A 208 -6.10 1.26 -9.61
CA PHE A 208 -4.66 1.07 -9.82
C PHE A 208 -3.82 2.05 -9.01
N LYS A 209 -4.29 3.30 -8.85
CA LYS A 209 -3.65 4.30 -7.98
C LYS A 209 -3.56 3.80 -6.54
N ASP A 210 -4.64 3.25 -5.99
CA ASP A 210 -4.68 2.69 -4.64
C ASP A 210 -3.67 1.54 -4.45
N GLU A 211 -3.44 0.74 -5.50
CA GLU A 211 -2.45 -0.34 -5.49
C GLU A 211 -1.00 0.16 -5.59
N LEU A 212 -0.79 1.25 -6.33
CA LEU A 212 0.51 1.88 -6.47
C LEU A 212 0.91 2.66 -5.22
N TYR A 213 -0.02 3.39 -4.57
CA TYR A 213 0.24 4.10 -3.32
C TYR A 213 0.50 3.19 -2.12
N ALA A 214 0.04 1.94 -2.15
CA ALA A 214 0.37 0.94 -1.14
C ALA A 214 1.81 0.39 -1.28
N ARG A 215 2.56 0.83 -2.29
CA ARG A 215 3.95 0.43 -2.59
C ARG A 215 4.82 1.67 -2.74
N GLU A 216 6.13 1.46 -2.81
CA GLU A 216 7.04 2.50 -3.30
C GLU A 216 6.77 2.71 -4.80
N VAL A 217 6.35 3.92 -5.16
CA VAL A 217 6.10 4.30 -6.55
C VAL A 217 7.46 4.51 -7.22
N PRO A 218 7.78 3.80 -8.31
CA PRO A 218 9.05 3.99 -9.01
C PRO A 218 9.17 5.39 -9.60
N ASP A 219 10.36 5.99 -9.48
CA ASP A 219 10.65 7.34 -10.00
C ASP A 219 10.87 7.38 -11.53
N ARG A 220 10.87 6.21 -12.18
CA ARG A 220 11.08 6.07 -13.62
C ARG A 220 9.78 5.61 -14.28
N LEU A 221 9.40 6.32 -15.35
CA LEU A 221 8.16 6.07 -16.09
C LEU A 221 8.04 4.61 -16.58
N ASP A 222 9.13 4.03 -17.10
CA ASP A 222 9.09 2.65 -17.62
C ASP A 222 8.91 1.61 -16.52
N ASP A 223 9.45 1.86 -15.32
CA ASP A 223 9.27 0.99 -14.16
C ASP A 223 7.85 1.10 -13.61
N LEU A 224 7.28 2.32 -13.60
CA LEU A 224 5.89 2.56 -13.25
C LEU A 224 4.92 1.89 -14.23
N ILE A 225 5.15 2.01 -15.54
CA ILE A 225 4.36 1.33 -16.58
C ILE A 225 4.49 -0.19 -16.42
N SER A 226 5.70 -0.71 -16.22
CA SER A 226 5.93 -2.16 -16.04
C SER A 226 5.25 -2.70 -14.78
N LEU A 227 5.21 -1.90 -13.71
CA LEU A 227 4.46 -2.21 -12.51
C LEU A 227 2.95 -2.24 -12.81
N ALA A 228 2.41 -1.21 -13.46
CA ALA A 228 0.99 -1.14 -13.81
C ALA A 228 0.54 -2.29 -14.73
N LEU A 229 1.35 -2.69 -15.71
CA LEU A 229 1.07 -3.84 -16.59
C LEU A 229 1.04 -5.17 -15.84
N ARG A 230 1.96 -5.39 -14.89
CA ARG A 230 1.96 -6.59 -14.03
C ARG A 230 0.71 -6.67 -13.16
N LEU A 231 0.20 -5.52 -12.69
CA LEU A 231 -1.04 -5.45 -11.93
C LEU A 231 -2.26 -5.81 -12.78
N ASP A 232 -2.32 -5.28 -14.01
CA ASP A 232 -3.40 -5.56 -14.96
C ASP A 232 -3.46 -7.05 -15.32
N ALA A 233 -2.29 -7.67 -15.61
CA ALA A 233 -2.19 -9.09 -15.90
C ALA A 233 -2.66 -9.98 -14.72
N ARG A 234 -2.34 -9.58 -13.49
CA ARG A 234 -2.77 -10.29 -12.27
C ARG A 234 -4.29 -10.22 -12.10
N ARG A 235 -4.90 -9.05 -12.34
CA ARG A 235 -6.35 -8.86 -12.28
C ARG A 235 -7.07 -9.69 -13.34
N GLU A 236 -6.56 -9.69 -14.56
CA GLU A 236 -7.13 -10.46 -15.67
C GLU A 236 -7.10 -11.97 -15.40
N LEU A 237 -5.99 -12.48 -14.83
CA LEU A 237 -5.87 -13.89 -14.45
C LEU A 237 -6.93 -14.29 -13.41
N ARG A 238 -7.18 -13.43 -12.41
CA ARG A 238 -8.21 -13.64 -11.39
C ARG A 238 -9.64 -13.58 -11.97
N ARG A 239 -9.91 -12.65 -12.89
CA ARG A 239 -11.20 -12.56 -13.59
C ARG A 239 -11.51 -13.85 -14.38
N ARG A 240 -10.51 -14.37 -15.09
CA ARG A 240 -10.63 -15.62 -15.86
C ARG A 240 -10.83 -16.85 -14.97
N ALA A 241 -10.18 -16.90 -13.80
CA ALA A 241 -10.38 -17.98 -12.84
C ALA A 241 -11.82 -18.02 -12.31
N ARG A 242 -12.46 -16.86 -12.09
CA ARG A 242 -13.87 -16.76 -11.65
C ARG A 242 -14.88 -17.15 -12.73
N MET A 243 -14.61 -16.84 -14.00
CA MET A 243 -15.50 -17.19 -15.13
C MET A 243 -15.52 -18.70 -15.46
N ARG A 244 -14.49 -19.45 -15.06
CA ARG A 244 -14.42 -20.91 -15.29
C ARG A 244 -15.27 -21.75 -14.31
N THR A 245 -15.83 -21.15 -13.26
CA THR A 245 -16.50 -21.85 -12.16
C THR A 245 -18.01 -21.61 -12.06
N GLU A 246 -18.66 -21.09 -13.11
CA GLU A 246 -20.14 -21.12 -13.16
C GLU A 246 -20.63 -22.54 -13.50
N PRO A 247 -21.51 -23.14 -12.69
CA PRO A 247 -21.98 -24.50 -12.95
C PRO A 247 -23.04 -24.49 -14.07
N VAL A 248 -22.67 -25.04 -15.23
CA VAL A 248 -23.65 -25.58 -16.18
C VAL A 248 -24.26 -26.82 -15.51
N ALA A 249 -25.59 -26.85 -15.41
CA ALA A 249 -26.31 -27.99 -14.86
C ALA A 249 -26.04 -29.26 -15.69
N SER A 250 -25.39 -30.25 -15.09
CA SER A 250 -25.28 -31.59 -15.66
C SER A 250 -25.48 -32.67 -14.59
N THR A 251 -26.38 -33.58 -14.93
CA THR A 251 -26.82 -34.82 -14.28
C THR A 251 -25.67 -35.67 -13.72
N PRO A 252 -25.89 -36.46 -12.63
CA PRO A 252 -24.81 -37.17 -11.96
C PRO A 252 -24.38 -38.42 -12.74
N LEU A 253 -23.12 -38.43 -13.17
CA LEU A 253 -22.39 -39.64 -13.56
C LEU A 253 -21.46 -40.06 -12.42
N ALA A 254 -21.38 -41.36 -12.18
CA ALA A 254 -20.67 -42.00 -11.08
C ALA A 254 -19.17 -41.65 -11.03
N PRO A 255 -18.55 -41.56 -9.84
CA PRO A 255 -17.16 -41.15 -9.74
C PRO A 255 -16.22 -42.30 -10.11
N SER A 256 -15.41 -42.07 -11.15
CA SER A 256 -14.15 -42.75 -11.37
C SER A 256 -13.08 -42.18 -10.42
N SER A 257 -12.34 -43.08 -9.79
CA SER A 257 -11.10 -42.82 -9.06
C SER A 257 -10.08 -42.08 -9.92
N ASP A 258 -9.66 -40.87 -9.55
CA ASP A 258 -8.33 -40.58 -9.00
C ASP A 258 -8.15 -39.06 -8.80
N GLU A 259 -7.28 -38.72 -7.83
CA GLU A 259 -6.60 -37.44 -7.60
C GLU A 259 -7.28 -36.23 -6.90
N SER A 260 -6.75 -35.99 -5.69
CA SER A 260 -6.57 -34.72 -4.96
C SER A 260 -7.79 -34.08 -4.26
N GLU A 261 -8.02 -34.51 -3.01
CA GLU A 261 -8.93 -33.85 -2.05
C GLU A 261 -8.30 -32.58 -1.42
N PRO A 262 -9.08 -31.48 -1.23
CA PRO A 262 -8.63 -30.30 -0.52
C PRO A 262 -8.79 -30.41 1.01
N MET A 263 -7.80 -29.88 1.73
CA MET A 263 -7.79 -29.47 3.15
C MET A 263 -8.67 -30.27 4.15
N GLN A 264 -8.20 -31.46 4.53
CA GLN A 264 -8.49 -32.04 5.85
C GLN A 264 -7.42 -31.62 6.86
N VAL A 265 -7.76 -30.78 7.85
CA VAL A 265 -6.91 -30.42 9.01
C VAL A 265 -6.84 -31.56 10.04
N ASP A 266 -6.84 -32.81 9.57
CA ASP A 266 -6.71 -34.02 10.39
C ASP A 266 -5.60 -34.96 9.90
N ARG A 267 -4.80 -34.51 8.94
CA ARG A 267 -3.60 -35.23 8.50
C ARG A 267 -2.36 -34.36 8.68
N LEU A 268 -1.96 -34.16 9.94
CA LEU A 268 -0.51 -34.13 10.19
C LEU A 268 -0.01 -35.53 9.87
N ARG A 269 0.33 -35.79 8.60
CA ARG A 269 1.15 -36.95 8.25
C ARG A 269 2.39 -36.84 9.12
N LEU A 270 2.52 -37.76 10.09
CA LEU A 270 3.73 -37.85 10.90
C LEU A 270 4.92 -37.85 9.96
N THR A 271 5.90 -36.98 10.21
CA THR A 271 7.16 -37.04 9.47
C THR A 271 7.75 -38.44 9.65
N ALA A 272 8.47 -38.95 8.65
CA ALA A 272 9.06 -40.29 8.74
C ALA A 272 9.91 -40.45 10.02
N LYS A 273 10.60 -39.38 10.41
CA LYS A 273 11.38 -39.28 11.65
C LYS A 273 10.51 -39.41 12.91
N GLU A 274 9.40 -38.69 13.00
CA GLU A 274 8.49 -38.75 14.15
C GLU A 274 7.75 -40.10 14.23
N LYS A 275 7.37 -40.67 13.08
CA LYS A 275 6.77 -42.01 13.01
C LYS A 275 7.74 -43.07 13.53
N GLN A 276 9.01 -43.00 13.16
CA GLN A 276 10.04 -43.94 13.60
C GLN A 276 10.36 -43.78 15.09
N ARG A 277 10.43 -42.54 15.60
CA ARG A 277 10.58 -42.27 17.04
C ARG A 277 9.45 -42.90 17.85
N ARG A 278 8.19 -42.69 17.44
CA ARG A 278 7.02 -43.26 18.14
C ARG A 278 6.99 -44.79 18.08
N LEU A 279 7.45 -45.39 16.98
CA LEU A 279 7.59 -46.85 16.88
C LEU A 279 8.66 -47.38 17.85
N LEU A 280 9.80 -46.72 17.95
CA LEU A 280 10.89 -47.08 18.88
C LEU A 280 10.46 -46.94 20.35
N GLU A 281 9.71 -45.89 20.67
CA GLU A 281 9.26 -45.59 22.04
C GLU A 281 7.92 -46.24 22.41
N GLY A 282 7.33 -47.08 21.54
CA GLY A 282 6.06 -47.76 21.81
C GLY A 282 4.86 -46.80 21.97
N LEU A 283 4.90 -45.63 21.33
CA LEU A 283 3.87 -44.60 21.41
C LEU A 283 2.82 -44.78 20.31
N CYS A 284 1.56 -44.48 20.63
CA CYS A 284 0.46 -44.47 19.69
C CYS A 284 0.74 -43.49 18.53
N LEU A 285 0.66 -43.99 17.29
CA LEU A 285 0.84 -43.16 16.08
C LEU A 285 -0.25 -42.09 15.89
N TYR A 286 -1.31 -42.09 16.70
CA TYR A 286 -2.37 -41.09 16.66
C TYR A 286 -2.21 -40.04 17.77
N CYS A 287 -2.22 -40.43 19.05
CA CYS A 287 -2.18 -39.49 20.18
C CYS A 287 -0.85 -39.41 20.94
N ALA A 288 0.18 -40.16 20.53
CA ALA A 288 1.49 -40.23 21.17
C ALA A 288 1.51 -40.77 22.62
N ALA A 289 0.42 -41.37 23.11
CA ALA A 289 0.40 -42.03 24.42
C ALA A 289 0.85 -43.50 24.34
N GLN A 290 1.37 -44.05 25.44
CA GLN A 290 1.74 -45.46 25.56
C GLN A 290 0.51 -46.37 25.77
N GLY A 291 0.70 -47.67 25.55
CA GLY A 291 -0.28 -48.70 25.94
C GLY A 291 -1.40 -48.99 24.93
N HIS A 292 -1.41 -48.36 23.75
CA HIS A 292 -2.35 -48.68 22.67
C HIS A 292 -1.82 -48.28 21.28
N HIS A 293 -2.41 -48.85 20.22
CA HIS A 293 -2.07 -48.51 18.84
C HIS A 293 -3.08 -47.53 18.23
N ALA A 294 -2.72 -46.88 17.13
CA ALA A 294 -3.60 -45.90 16.47
C ALA A 294 -4.97 -46.47 16.05
N GLN A 295 -5.08 -47.78 15.84
CA GLN A 295 -6.34 -48.47 15.52
C GLN A 295 -7.25 -48.62 16.75
N SER A 296 -6.68 -48.84 17.94
CA SER A 296 -7.37 -48.96 19.22
C SER A 296 -7.29 -47.68 20.05
N CYS A 297 -7.04 -46.54 19.41
CA CYS A 297 -6.82 -45.30 20.14
C CYS A 297 -8.14 -44.77 20.73
N PRO A 298 -8.26 -44.64 22.06
CA PRO A 298 -9.46 -44.14 22.70
C PRO A 298 -9.77 -42.69 22.27
N VAL A 299 -8.75 -41.89 21.95
CA VAL A 299 -8.90 -40.51 21.40
C VAL A 299 -9.47 -40.52 19.97
N LYS A 300 -9.26 -41.59 19.21
CA LYS A 300 -9.82 -41.77 17.87
C LYS A 300 -11.28 -42.23 17.93
N GLN A 301 -11.61 -43.05 18.93
CA GLN A 301 -12.94 -43.61 19.15
C GLN A 301 -13.89 -42.68 19.90
N SER A 302 -13.37 -41.72 20.68
CA SER A 302 -14.15 -40.75 21.47
C SER A 302 -14.48 -39.46 20.73
N ARG A 303 -14.24 -39.35 19.42
CA ARG A 303 -14.51 -38.11 18.69
C ARG A 303 -16.01 -37.79 18.77
N PRO A 304 -16.41 -36.70 19.45
CA PRO A 304 -17.78 -36.25 19.33
C PRO A 304 -18.08 -35.95 17.86
N PRO A 305 -19.34 -36.08 17.41
CA PRO A 305 -19.71 -35.75 16.05
C PRO A 305 -19.15 -34.38 15.69
N GLN A 306 -18.29 -34.34 14.67
CA GLN A 306 -17.70 -33.09 14.21
C GLN A 306 -18.83 -32.22 13.66
N ARG A 307 -19.01 -31.04 14.24
CA ARG A 307 -19.95 -30.06 13.70
C ARG A 307 -19.34 -29.48 12.43
N ILE A 308 -19.86 -29.91 11.28
CA ILE A 308 -19.46 -29.39 9.97
C ILE A 308 -20.19 -28.05 9.77
N LEU A 309 -19.42 -26.99 9.53
CA LEU A 309 -19.94 -25.69 9.14
C LEU A 309 -19.59 -25.47 7.66
N ASP A 310 -20.59 -25.63 6.80
CA ASP A 310 -20.45 -25.27 5.38
C ASP A 310 -20.48 -23.75 5.23
N VAL A 311 -19.43 -23.19 4.64
CA VAL A 311 -19.26 -21.75 4.41
C VAL A 311 -19.41 -21.37 2.93
N GLY A 312 -19.62 -22.35 2.05
CA GLY A 312 -19.73 -22.17 0.60
C GLY A 312 -18.57 -21.34 0.03
N ASN A 313 -18.91 -20.31 -0.75
CA ASN A 313 -17.95 -19.39 -1.37
C ASN A 313 -17.50 -18.24 -0.45
N SER A 314 -17.81 -18.29 0.85
CA SER A 314 -17.42 -17.24 1.79
C SER A 314 -15.93 -17.35 2.15
N LEU A 315 -15.31 -16.22 2.44
CA LEU A 315 -13.92 -16.20 2.91
C LEU A 315 -13.84 -16.53 4.40
N VAL A 316 -12.80 -17.28 4.77
CA VAL A 316 -12.42 -17.54 6.15
C VAL A 316 -11.10 -16.83 6.43
N MET A 317 -11.09 -15.93 7.39
CA MET A 317 -9.90 -15.19 7.82
C MET A 317 -9.68 -15.33 9.34
N PRO A 318 -8.46 -15.08 9.87
CA PRO A 318 -8.29 -14.95 11.30
C PRO A 318 -9.26 -13.92 11.87
N GLY A 319 -9.71 -14.17 13.09
CA GLY A 319 -10.47 -13.23 13.89
C GLY A 319 -9.79 -11.85 13.96
N ILE A 320 -10.58 -10.78 13.80
CA ILE A 320 -10.05 -9.43 13.85
C ILE A 320 -9.71 -9.06 15.29
N VAL A 321 -8.57 -8.36 15.46
CA VAL A 321 -8.09 -7.86 16.74
C VAL A 321 -8.21 -6.34 16.75
N ASP A 322 -9.19 -5.82 17.47
CA ASP A 322 -9.35 -4.38 17.67
C ASP A 322 -8.58 -3.93 18.91
N CYS A 323 -7.41 -3.34 18.68
CA CYS A 323 -6.52 -2.90 19.76
C CYS A 323 -6.93 -1.57 20.41
N HIS A 324 -8.03 -0.92 19.96
CA HIS A 324 -8.40 0.41 20.44
C HIS A 324 -9.91 0.57 20.60
N VAL A 325 -10.46 -0.12 21.60
CA VAL A 325 -11.89 -0.06 21.94
C VAL A 325 -12.07 0.71 23.24
N HIS A 326 -13.12 1.54 23.33
CA HIS A 326 -13.50 2.22 24.56
C HIS A 326 -14.78 1.60 25.12
N VAL A 327 -14.65 0.73 26.12
CA VAL A 327 -15.78 0.24 26.90
C VAL A 327 -15.90 1.11 28.16
N ASN A 328 -17.06 1.73 28.35
CA ASN A 328 -17.26 2.76 29.37
C ASN A 328 -17.71 2.17 30.73
N GLU A 329 -17.64 0.85 30.88
CA GLU A 329 -18.01 0.12 32.08
C GLU A 329 -16.75 -0.29 32.86
N PRO A 330 -16.71 -0.12 34.20
CA PRO A 330 -17.77 0.36 35.10
C PRO A 330 -18.02 1.89 35.05
N GLY A 331 -19.12 2.33 35.66
CA GLY A 331 -19.41 3.73 36.00
C GLY A 331 -20.08 4.56 34.89
N ARG A 332 -19.69 4.39 33.63
CA ARG A 332 -20.35 5.03 32.47
C ARG A 332 -21.03 4.00 31.56
N THR A 333 -21.54 2.92 32.15
CA THR A 333 -22.20 1.80 31.46
C THR A 333 -23.38 2.23 30.59
N SER A 334 -24.04 3.36 30.89
CA SER A 334 -25.10 3.93 30.05
C SER A 334 -24.59 4.41 28.68
N TRP A 335 -23.31 4.79 28.57
CA TRP A 335 -22.70 5.20 27.30
C TRP A 335 -22.38 3.98 26.44
N GLU A 336 -21.67 3.01 27.01
CA GLU A 336 -21.41 1.70 26.40
C GLU A 336 -20.92 0.71 27.46
N GLY A 337 -21.33 -0.57 27.39
CA GLY A 337 -20.95 -1.62 28.34
C GLY A 337 -20.41 -2.87 27.67
N TYR A 338 -19.83 -3.81 28.43
CA TYR A 338 -19.16 -4.98 27.84
C TYR A 338 -20.12 -5.86 27.04
N TRP A 339 -21.34 -6.06 27.55
CA TRP A 339 -22.35 -6.87 26.88
C TRP A 339 -22.66 -6.37 25.46
N THR A 340 -22.91 -5.07 25.31
CA THR A 340 -23.27 -4.46 24.01
C THR A 340 -22.05 -4.22 23.13
N ALA A 341 -20.92 -3.75 23.70
CA ALA A 341 -19.69 -3.55 22.95
C ALA A 341 -19.14 -4.84 22.33
N THR A 342 -19.07 -5.92 23.10
CA THR A 342 -18.50 -7.19 22.60
C THR A 342 -19.42 -7.92 21.63
N ARG A 343 -20.74 -7.71 21.73
CA ARG A 343 -21.69 -8.14 20.69
C ARG A 343 -21.51 -7.33 19.40
N ALA A 344 -21.37 -6.02 19.50
CA ALA A 344 -21.07 -5.20 18.33
C ALA A 344 -19.76 -5.62 17.65
N ALA A 345 -18.72 -5.88 18.45
CA ALA A 345 -17.46 -6.43 17.99
C ALA A 345 -17.68 -7.77 17.24
N ALA A 346 -18.37 -8.74 17.87
CA ALA A 346 -18.66 -10.04 17.25
C ALA A 346 -19.41 -9.91 15.93
N ALA A 347 -20.43 -9.05 15.84
CA ALA A 347 -21.19 -8.84 14.61
C ALA A 347 -20.34 -8.22 13.48
N GLY A 348 -19.33 -7.42 13.85
CA GLY A 348 -18.35 -6.85 12.94
C GLY A 348 -17.17 -7.78 12.58
N GLY A 349 -17.15 -9.03 13.04
CA GLY A 349 -16.05 -9.97 12.79
C GLY A 349 -14.86 -9.82 13.74
N VAL A 350 -14.96 -8.98 14.78
CA VAL A 350 -13.93 -8.85 15.80
C VAL A 350 -14.06 -10.00 16.78
N THR A 351 -12.97 -10.73 17.02
CA THR A 351 -12.91 -11.85 17.98
C THR A 351 -12.09 -11.49 19.22
N THR A 352 -11.34 -10.41 19.17
CA THR A 352 -10.57 -9.90 20.30
C THR A 352 -10.61 -8.38 20.32
N ILE A 353 -10.97 -7.80 21.46
CA ILE A 353 -10.85 -6.37 21.72
C ILE A 353 -9.77 -6.10 22.77
N VAL A 354 -9.12 -4.95 22.71
CA VAL A 354 -8.24 -4.44 23.77
C VAL A 354 -8.80 -3.12 24.26
N ASP A 355 -9.33 -3.15 25.48
CA ASP A 355 -10.09 -2.05 26.05
C ASP A 355 -9.20 -0.95 26.63
N MET A 356 -9.48 0.29 26.25
CA MET A 356 -8.75 1.49 26.63
C MET A 356 -9.01 1.89 28.09
N PRO A 357 -8.06 2.59 28.74
CA PRO A 357 -8.09 2.75 30.19
C PRO A 357 -8.97 3.90 30.68
N LEU A 358 -9.32 4.87 29.83
CA LEU A 358 -9.75 6.19 30.32
C LEU A 358 -11.24 6.38 30.59
N ASN A 359 -12.13 5.69 29.86
CA ASN A 359 -13.54 6.10 29.85
C ASN A 359 -14.37 5.50 30.99
N SER A 360 -13.95 4.35 31.53
CA SER A 360 -14.59 3.77 32.70
C SER A 360 -14.35 4.62 33.94
N ILE A 361 -15.26 4.55 34.91
CA ILE A 361 -15.08 5.13 36.23
C ILE A 361 -15.06 3.99 37.27
N PRO A 362 -13.94 3.80 38.00
CA PRO A 362 -12.69 4.51 37.83
C PRO A 362 -11.95 4.12 36.52
N PRO A 363 -11.07 4.99 35.99
CA PRO A 363 -10.21 4.64 34.87
C PRO A 363 -9.11 3.66 35.30
N THR A 364 -8.60 2.84 34.38
CA THR A 364 -7.58 1.81 34.63
C THR A 364 -6.19 2.39 34.86
N THR A 365 -6.01 3.22 35.88
CA THR A 365 -4.76 3.94 36.18
C THR A 365 -4.04 3.39 37.41
N THR A 366 -4.65 2.44 38.13
CA THR A 366 -4.07 1.73 39.27
C THR A 366 -4.35 0.24 39.16
N LEU A 367 -3.57 -0.60 39.85
CA LEU A 367 -3.83 -2.04 39.91
C LEU A 367 -5.22 -2.35 40.49
N ARG A 368 -5.67 -1.57 41.47
CA ARG A 368 -7.01 -1.70 42.02
C ARG A 368 -8.09 -1.42 40.96
N ASN A 369 -7.95 -0.33 40.22
CA ASN A 369 -8.93 0.05 39.19
C ASN A 369 -8.98 -1.01 38.08
N PHE A 370 -7.84 -1.61 37.73
CA PHE A 370 -7.79 -2.74 36.81
C PHE A 370 -8.61 -3.94 37.31
N HIS A 371 -8.47 -4.34 38.57
CA HIS A 371 -9.30 -5.41 39.15
C HIS A 371 -10.79 -5.06 39.23
N GLU A 372 -11.14 -3.79 39.48
CA GLU A 372 -12.53 -3.33 39.41
C GLU A 372 -13.10 -3.47 37.99
N LYS A 373 -12.32 -3.09 36.99
CA LYS A 373 -12.69 -3.21 35.58
C LYS A 373 -12.83 -4.68 35.12
N LEU A 374 -11.92 -5.56 35.55
CA LEU A 374 -12.02 -7.00 35.31
C LEU A 374 -13.28 -7.62 35.92
N ARG A 375 -13.63 -7.23 37.15
CA ARG A 375 -14.87 -7.70 37.79
C ARG A 375 -16.11 -7.26 37.01
N ALA A 376 -16.13 -6.03 36.51
CA ALA A 376 -17.23 -5.55 35.69
C ALA A 376 -17.34 -6.32 34.36
N ALA A 377 -16.22 -6.62 33.69
CA ALA A 377 -16.23 -7.38 32.42
C ALA A 377 -16.64 -8.86 32.57
N THR A 378 -16.42 -9.44 33.76
CA THR A 378 -16.56 -10.89 33.99
C THR A 378 -17.98 -11.38 33.65
N GLY A 379 -18.06 -12.36 32.76
CA GLY A 379 -19.33 -13.00 32.38
C GLY A 379 -20.20 -12.19 31.41
N GLN A 380 -19.69 -11.07 30.85
CA GLN A 380 -20.43 -10.23 29.89
C GLN A 380 -19.87 -10.27 28.47
N CYS A 381 -18.61 -10.69 28.28
CA CYS A 381 -17.90 -10.58 27.01
C CYS A 381 -18.21 -11.71 26.02
N PHE A 382 -18.69 -11.37 24.82
CA PHE A 382 -18.91 -12.33 23.73
C PHE A 382 -17.63 -12.67 22.95
N VAL A 383 -16.65 -11.78 22.98
CA VAL A 383 -15.35 -11.90 22.31
C VAL A 383 -14.24 -11.79 23.35
N ASP A 384 -13.04 -12.24 23.03
CA ASP A 384 -11.94 -12.14 23.98
C ASP A 384 -11.55 -10.69 24.25
N THR A 385 -11.14 -10.40 25.47
CA THR A 385 -10.93 -9.02 25.94
C THR A 385 -9.60 -8.93 26.67
N ALA A 386 -8.69 -8.10 26.16
CA ALA A 386 -7.50 -7.64 26.87
C ALA A 386 -7.68 -6.19 27.32
N PHE A 387 -6.77 -5.66 28.13
CA PHE A 387 -6.93 -4.35 28.76
C PHE A 387 -5.63 -3.54 28.69
N TRP A 388 -5.76 -2.26 28.35
CA TRP A 388 -4.71 -1.27 28.51
C TRP A 388 -4.74 -0.69 29.93
N GLY A 389 -3.56 -0.42 30.48
CA GLY A 389 -3.38 0.48 31.62
C GLY A 389 -3.28 1.94 31.18
N GLY A 390 -3.48 2.87 32.11
CA GLY A 390 -3.35 4.30 31.89
C GLY A 390 -2.08 4.87 32.53
N VAL A 391 -1.41 5.79 31.84
CA VAL A 391 -0.43 6.69 32.47
C VAL A 391 -1.05 8.06 32.63
N ILE A 392 -1.04 8.55 33.87
CA ILE A 392 -1.50 9.88 34.26
C ILE A 392 -0.47 10.49 35.22
N PRO A 393 -0.48 11.81 35.46
CA PRO A 393 0.35 12.42 36.48
C PRO A 393 0.26 11.69 37.83
N GLY A 394 1.43 11.41 38.43
CA GLY A 394 1.54 10.81 39.76
C GLY A 394 1.41 9.29 39.87
N ASN A 395 0.94 8.56 38.84
CA ASN A 395 0.65 7.11 38.97
C ASN A 395 1.81 6.16 38.61
N LYS A 396 3.03 6.67 38.40
CA LYS A 396 4.20 5.89 37.94
C LYS A 396 4.47 4.59 38.70
N LEU A 397 4.18 4.53 40.01
CA LEU A 397 4.42 3.35 40.85
C LEU A 397 3.41 2.20 40.59
N GLU A 398 2.28 2.50 39.95
CA GLU A 398 1.25 1.52 39.60
C GLU A 398 1.57 0.75 38.30
N LEU A 399 2.52 1.25 37.49
CA LEU A 399 2.79 0.72 36.16
C LEU A 399 3.35 -0.71 36.21
N ARG A 400 4.42 -0.95 37.00
CA ARG A 400 5.01 -2.29 37.12
C ARG A 400 4.03 -3.32 37.72
N PRO A 401 3.27 -3.01 38.79
CA PRO A 401 2.21 -3.89 39.27
C PRO A 401 1.17 -4.24 38.20
N MET A 402 0.73 -3.28 37.38
CA MET A 402 -0.20 -3.54 36.28
C MET A 402 0.42 -4.42 35.18
N VAL A 403 1.70 -4.23 34.85
CA VAL A 403 2.45 -5.13 33.94
C VAL A 403 2.42 -6.57 34.47
N GLN A 404 2.72 -6.76 35.76
CA GLN A 404 2.69 -8.08 36.41
C GLN A 404 1.29 -8.69 36.42
N ALA A 405 0.25 -7.87 36.52
CA ALA A 405 -1.15 -8.30 36.45
C ALA A 405 -1.62 -8.62 35.02
N GLY A 406 -0.80 -8.32 34.01
CA GLY A 406 -1.00 -8.76 32.63
C GLY A 406 -1.77 -7.80 31.73
N VAL A 407 -1.72 -6.48 31.97
CA VAL A 407 -2.21 -5.48 31.00
C VAL A 407 -1.43 -5.59 29.68
N ALA A 408 -2.03 -5.27 28.54
CA ALA A 408 -1.36 -5.32 27.24
C ALA A 408 -0.22 -4.28 27.12
N GLY A 409 -0.36 -3.18 27.85
CA GLY A 409 0.59 -2.09 27.97
C GLY A 409 -0.12 -0.86 28.50
N PHE A 410 0.27 0.33 28.06
CA PHE A 410 -0.24 1.58 28.59
C PHE A 410 -0.67 2.58 27.51
N LYS A 411 -1.60 3.46 27.85
CA LYS A 411 -2.01 4.62 27.05
C LYS A 411 -1.90 5.90 27.87
N CYS A 412 -1.45 6.98 27.24
CA CYS A 412 -1.43 8.33 27.80
C CYS A 412 -1.94 9.37 26.79
N PHE A 413 -2.21 10.57 27.28
CA PHE A 413 -2.62 11.72 26.47
C PHE A 413 -1.66 12.88 26.69
N MET A 414 -1.23 13.54 25.62
CA MET A 414 -0.34 14.72 25.67
C MET A 414 -1.12 16.05 25.65
N ILE A 415 -2.44 15.96 25.51
CA ILE A 415 -3.40 17.06 25.58
C ILE A 415 -4.61 16.60 26.40
N HIS A 416 -5.44 17.53 26.86
CA HIS A 416 -6.67 17.21 27.58
C HIS A 416 -7.46 16.06 26.93
N SER A 417 -7.71 15.00 27.70
CA SER A 417 -8.28 13.73 27.21
C SER A 417 -9.78 13.81 26.90
N GLY A 418 -10.43 14.88 27.36
CA GLY A 418 -11.87 15.09 27.31
C GLY A 418 -12.59 14.66 28.59
N VAL A 419 -11.88 14.10 29.57
CA VAL A 419 -12.42 13.68 30.86
C VAL A 419 -11.43 14.02 31.99
N GLU A 420 -11.92 14.57 33.10
CA GLU A 420 -11.08 15.02 34.21
C GLU A 420 -10.42 13.84 34.96
N GLU A 421 -11.05 12.66 34.96
CA GLU A 421 -10.54 11.48 35.66
C GLU A 421 -9.27 10.89 35.00
N PHE A 422 -8.97 11.29 33.76
CA PHE A 422 -7.78 10.88 33.02
C PHE A 422 -6.97 12.11 32.55
N PRO A 423 -6.26 12.78 33.48
CA PRO A 423 -5.49 13.97 33.14
C PRO A 423 -4.33 13.63 32.19
N HIS A 424 -3.98 14.60 31.34
CA HIS A 424 -2.89 14.47 30.38
C HIS A 424 -1.53 14.54 31.09
N VAL A 425 -0.52 13.91 30.50
CA VAL A 425 0.82 13.80 31.07
C VAL A 425 1.69 14.97 30.66
N THR A 426 2.58 15.41 31.57
CA THR A 426 3.66 16.35 31.26
C THR A 426 4.91 15.60 30.80
N ASP A 427 5.91 16.32 30.28
CA ASP A 427 7.22 15.74 29.94
C ASP A 427 7.89 15.02 31.13
N ALA A 428 7.77 15.59 32.34
CA ALA A 428 8.29 14.99 33.56
C ALA A 428 7.60 13.65 33.89
N ASP A 429 6.29 13.57 33.69
CA ASP A 429 5.52 12.34 33.88
C ASP A 429 5.90 11.27 32.85
N LEU A 430 6.09 11.66 31.59
CA LEU A 430 6.56 10.76 30.52
C LEU A 430 7.93 10.18 30.85
N HIS A 431 8.88 11.01 31.26
CA HIS A 431 10.20 10.55 31.69
C HIS A 431 10.14 9.58 32.87
N ALA A 432 9.24 9.84 33.83
CA ALA A 432 9.08 8.97 34.99
C ALA A 432 8.41 7.63 34.63
N ALA A 433 7.39 7.65 33.77
CA ALA A 433 6.71 6.45 33.29
C ALA A 433 7.63 5.58 32.43
N MET A 434 8.38 6.17 31.50
CA MET A 434 9.33 5.43 30.65
C MET A 434 10.44 4.76 31.46
N LYS A 435 10.95 5.42 32.50
CA LYS A 435 11.90 4.77 33.44
C LYS A 435 11.30 3.55 34.13
N GLN A 436 10.02 3.60 34.49
CA GLN A 436 9.32 2.48 35.12
C GLN A 436 9.06 1.34 34.14
N LEU A 437 8.77 1.63 32.87
CA LEU A 437 8.47 0.62 31.85
C LEU A 437 9.72 0.05 31.18
N GLN A 438 10.88 0.69 31.32
CA GLN A 438 12.14 0.21 30.76
C GLN A 438 12.46 -1.22 31.21
N GLY A 439 12.83 -2.06 30.25
CA GLY A 439 13.17 -3.47 30.46
C GLY A 439 11.98 -4.41 30.65
N THR A 440 10.75 -3.91 30.72
CA THR A 440 9.56 -4.77 30.87
C THR A 440 9.09 -5.39 29.56
N GLY A 441 9.43 -4.79 28.42
CA GLY A 441 8.87 -5.16 27.11
C GLY A 441 7.47 -4.61 26.85
N SER A 442 6.87 -3.86 27.80
CA SER A 442 5.54 -3.27 27.67
C SER A 442 5.48 -2.16 26.62
N VAL A 443 4.33 -1.94 25.99
CA VAL A 443 4.10 -0.86 25.00
C VAL A 443 3.49 0.37 25.67
N LEU A 444 3.88 1.57 25.23
CA LEU A 444 3.25 2.84 25.62
C LEU A 444 2.64 3.53 24.38
N LEU A 445 1.33 3.74 24.41
CA LEU A 445 0.54 4.41 23.39
C LEU A 445 0.31 5.88 23.74
N PHE A 446 0.26 6.72 22.72
CA PHE A 446 0.12 8.17 22.86
C PHE A 446 -1.12 8.64 22.12
N HIS A 447 -1.90 9.52 22.74
CA HIS A 447 -2.72 10.48 22.00
C HIS A 447 -1.83 11.69 21.76
N ALA A 448 -1.20 11.72 20.58
CA ALA A 448 -0.13 12.65 20.24
C ALA A 448 -0.73 13.93 19.64
N GLU A 449 -1.23 14.79 20.50
CA GLU A 449 -1.55 16.19 20.21
C GLU A 449 -1.02 17.00 21.39
N GLN A 450 -0.50 18.21 21.17
CA GLN A 450 -0.12 19.12 22.24
C GLN A 450 -0.61 20.54 21.96
N GLU A 451 -0.89 21.30 23.01
CA GLU A 451 -1.28 22.70 22.87
C GLU A 451 -0.14 23.52 22.28
N ILE A 452 -0.48 24.35 21.30
CA ILE A 452 0.41 25.35 20.72
C ILE A 452 -0.30 26.70 20.79
N GLN A 453 0.46 27.78 20.98
CA GLN A 453 -0.11 29.12 20.96
C GLN A 453 -0.57 29.44 19.53
N LEU A 454 -1.88 29.38 19.32
CA LEU A 454 -2.51 29.83 18.09
C LEU A 454 -3.17 31.20 18.31
N PRO A 455 -3.13 32.11 17.32
CA PRO A 455 -4.00 33.28 17.33
C PRO A 455 -5.45 32.79 17.15
N VAL A 456 -6.16 32.57 18.25
CA VAL A 456 -7.57 32.18 18.22
C VAL A 456 -8.41 33.44 17.96
N SER A 457 -9.18 33.44 16.88
CA SER A 457 -10.22 34.44 16.68
C SER A 457 -11.37 34.14 17.63
N GLU A 458 -11.58 34.96 18.66
CA GLU A 458 -12.70 34.83 19.61
C GLU A 458 -14.09 34.96 18.96
N LYS A 459 -14.14 35.30 17.66
CA LYS A 459 -15.37 35.57 16.90
C LYS A 459 -15.93 34.37 16.13
N GLU A 460 -15.25 33.23 16.09
CA GLU A 460 -15.74 32.05 15.35
C GLU A 460 -16.77 31.24 16.16
N ASP A 461 -17.82 30.72 15.51
CA ASP A 461 -18.83 29.90 16.18
C ASP A 461 -18.28 28.52 16.54
N ARG A 462 -18.30 28.21 17.84
CA ARG A 462 -17.79 26.96 18.43
C ARG A 462 -18.66 25.75 18.14
N HIS A 463 -19.88 25.92 17.61
CA HIS A 463 -20.78 24.83 17.26
C HIS A 463 -20.57 24.30 15.83
N GLU A 464 -19.75 24.97 15.01
CA GLU A 464 -19.43 24.50 13.66
C GLU A 464 -18.30 23.47 13.65
N TYR A 465 -18.45 22.44 12.80
CA TYR A 465 -17.45 21.38 12.66
C TYR A 465 -16.10 21.89 12.14
N PHE A 466 -16.11 22.88 11.24
CA PHE A 466 -14.87 23.48 10.72
C PHE A 466 -14.11 24.27 11.78
N THR A 467 -14.82 24.94 12.68
CA THR A 467 -14.20 25.61 13.85
C THR A 467 -13.48 24.59 14.73
N PHE A 468 -14.10 23.44 15.00
CA PHE A 468 -13.45 22.34 15.71
C PHE A 468 -12.18 21.85 14.99
N LEU A 469 -12.24 21.60 13.68
CA LEU A 469 -11.06 21.19 12.91
C LEU A 469 -9.93 22.24 12.96
N ARG A 470 -10.25 23.53 12.86
CA ARG A 470 -9.26 24.62 12.90
C ARG A 470 -8.66 24.84 14.29
N SER A 471 -9.38 24.50 15.36
CA SER A 471 -8.84 24.50 16.73
C SER A 471 -7.79 23.42 16.99
N ARG A 472 -7.64 22.45 16.08
CA ARG A 472 -6.71 21.32 16.18
C ARG A 472 -5.92 21.13 14.88
N PRO A 473 -5.11 22.12 14.45
CA PRO A 473 -4.35 22.01 13.22
C PRO A 473 -3.30 20.89 13.31
N ASP A 474 -2.92 20.32 12.15
CA ASP A 474 -2.00 19.19 12.06
C ASP A 474 -0.66 19.43 12.79
N ILE A 475 -0.20 20.68 12.91
CA ILE A 475 1.02 21.04 13.62
C ILE A 475 1.01 20.63 15.11
N MET A 476 -0.17 20.61 15.77
CA MET A 476 -0.30 20.13 17.15
C MET A 476 0.03 18.62 17.26
N GLU A 477 -0.37 17.84 16.25
CA GLU A 477 -0.07 16.41 16.15
C GLU A 477 1.40 16.21 15.79
N LEU A 478 1.92 16.94 14.79
CA LEU A 478 3.31 16.81 14.32
C LEU A 478 4.33 17.10 15.43
N GLU A 479 4.13 18.18 16.19
CA GLU A 479 5.05 18.52 17.28
C GLU A 479 4.96 17.50 18.43
N ALA A 480 3.77 16.97 18.74
CA ALA A 480 3.63 15.92 19.74
C ALA A 480 4.32 14.61 19.30
N ILE A 481 4.18 14.24 18.02
CA ILE A 481 4.89 13.10 17.42
C ILE A 481 6.41 13.32 17.51
N ARG A 482 6.90 14.53 17.26
CA ARG A 482 8.33 14.87 17.38
C ARG A 482 8.86 14.61 18.79
N THR A 483 8.15 15.08 19.82
CA THR A 483 8.50 14.82 21.23
C THR A 483 8.50 13.32 21.53
N VAL A 484 7.47 12.60 21.09
CA VAL A 484 7.35 11.14 21.21
C VAL A 484 8.55 10.43 20.58
N THR A 485 8.94 10.81 19.37
CA THR A 485 10.11 10.22 18.68
C THR A 485 11.42 10.49 19.43
N GLN A 486 11.61 11.71 19.96
CA GLN A 486 12.80 12.03 20.77
C GLN A 486 12.88 11.16 22.03
N LEU A 487 11.73 10.93 22.69
CA LEU A 487 11.66 10.04 23.84
C LEU A 487 11.99 8.58 23.46
N CYS A 488 11.48 8.08 22.32
CA CYS A 488 11.83 6.73 21.82
C CYS A 488 13.34 6.56 21.67
N LEU A 489 13.99 7.55 21.04
CA LEU A 489 15.44 7.52 20.80
C LEU A 489 16.23 7.52 22.10
N LYS A 490 15.80 8.32 23.08
CA LYS A 490 16.46 8.42 24.39
C LYS A 490 16.38 7.14 25.23
N TYR A 491 15.22 6.47 25.21
CA TYR A 491 14.97 5.28 26.03
C TYR A 491 15.17 3.96 25.30
N GLN A 492 15.56 3.99 24.02
CA GLN A 492 15.69 2.83 23.13
C GLN A 492 14.42 1.96 23.14
N TYR A 493 13.26 2.62 23.15
CA TYR A 493 11.96 1.95 23.23
C TYR A 493 11.49 1.58 21.82
N VAL A 494 11.33 0.27 21.54
CA VAL A 494 11.20 -0.25 20.17
C VAL A 494 9.78 -0.14 19.60
N MET A 495 8.76 0.17 20.40
CA MET A 495 7.38 0.15 19.90
C MET A 495 6.51 1.27 20.48
N MET A 496 6.45 2.39 19.76
CA MET A 496 5.55 3.52 20.01
C MET A 496 4.87 3.90 18.69
N ARG A 497 3.54 3.77 18.61
CA ARG A 497 2.75 4.21 17.44
C ARG A 497 1.88 5.41 17.82
N PRO A 498 1.99 6.56 17.13
CA PRO A 498 1.03 7.65 17.30
C PRO A 498 -0.34 7.19 16.79
N VAL A 499 -1.37 7.34 17.62
CA VAL A 499 -2.75 7.00 17.22
C VAL A 499 -3.49 8.28 16.83
N LYS A 500 -3.68 8.50 15.53
CA LYS A 500 -4.62 9.51 15.04
C LYS A 500 -6.04 9.04 15.31
N LYS A 501 -6.91 9.92 15.86
CA LYS A 501 -8.37 9.70 15.86
C LYS A 501 -8.93 9.84 14.42
N LYS A 502 -8.47 9.03 13.46
CA LYS A 502 -9.31 8.74 12.28
C LYS A 502 -10.40 7.81 12.78
N LYS A 503 -11.60 8.33 13.09
CA LYS A 503 -12.79 7.64 13.62
C LYS A 503 -12.62 6.11 13.62
N SER A 504 -11.92 5.61 14.65
CA SER A 504 -11.43 4.24 14.71
C SER A 504 -12.60 3.37 15.15
N THR A 505 -13.37 2.97 14.16
CA THR A 505 -14.12 1.73 14.24
C THR A 505 -13.44 0.82 13.24
N THR A 506 -12.96 -0.33 13.71
CA THR A 506 -12.40 -1.43 12.90
C THR A 506 -13.29 -1.79 11.70
N PHE A 507 -14.58 -1.47 11.80
CA PHE A 507 -15.58 -1.46 10.74
C PHE A 507 -15.14 -0.72 9.45
N ASN A 508 -14.40 0.39 9.55
CA ASN A 508 -14.04 1.22 8.40
C ASN A 508 -13.09 0.48 7.43
N TYR A 509 -12.16 -0.32 7.97
CA TYR A 509 -11.17 -1.04 7.16
C TYR A 509 -11.71 -2.33 6.52
N LEU A 510 -12.75 -2.95 7.09
CA LEU A 510 -13.40 -4.09 6.44
C LEU A 510 -14.14 -3.67 5.15
N LEU A 511 -14.54 -2.39 5.05
CA LEU A 511 -15.55 -1.91 4.12
C LEU A 511 -15.02 -0.94 3.04
N THR A 512 -13.82 -0.37 3.20
CA THR A 512 -13.29 0.66 2.28
C THR A 512 -12.11 0.24 1.40
N VAL A 513 -11.45 -0.88 1.70
CA VAL A 513 -10.38 -1.40 0.82
C VAL A 513 -11.02 -2.26 -0.26
N SER A 514 -10.60 -2.22 -1.52
CA SER A 514 -11.16 -3.14 -2.54
C SER A 514 -10.90 -4.61 -2.16
N ALA A 515 -11.65 -5.55 -2.75
CA ALA A 515 -11.51 -6.99 -2.49
C ALA A 515 -10.13 -7.58 -2.90
N ASP A 516 -9.26 -6.80 -3.53
CA ASP A 516 -7.97 -7.26 -4.08
C ASP A 516 -6.85 -7.43 -3.02
N TYR A 517 -7.10 -7.11 -1.74
CA TYR A 517 -6.09 -6.96 -0.68
C TYR A 517 -6.33 -7.81 0.59
N GLU A 518 -6.80 -9.05 0.45
CA GLU A 518 -7.08 -9.94 1.59
C GLU A 518 -5.86 -10.12 2.51
N GLU A 519 -4.65 -10.26 1.96
CA GLU A 519 -3.42 -10.42 2.75
C GLU A 519 -3.06 -9.15 3.53
N MET A 520 -3.22 -7.97 2.93
CA MET A 520 -3.03 -6.69 3.62
C MET A 520 -4.07 -6.50 4.72
N ARG A 521 -5.34 -6.85 4.47
CA ARG A 521 -6.42 -6.80 5.47
C ARG A 521 -6.10 -7.69 6.66
N VAL A 522 -5.70 -8.93 6.42
CA VAL A 522 -5.27 -9.85 7.50
C VAL A 522 -4.08 -9.27 8.25
N ARG A 523 -3.11 -8.66 7.55
CA ARG A 523 -1.97 -8.03 8.21
C ARG A 523 -2.38 -6.88 9.13
N ILE A 524 -3.17 -5.91 8.63
CA ILE A 524 -3.50 -4.68 9.36
C ILE A 524 -4.64 -4.84 10.39
N LEU A 525 -5.51 -5.84 10.23
CA LEU A 525 -6.66 -6.07 11.12
C LEU A 525 -6.45 -7.21 12.11
N CYS A 526 -5.55 -8.14 11.82
CA CYS A 526 -5.36 -9.33 12.65
C CYS A 526 -3.93 -9.39 13.19
N LYS A 527 -2.94 -9.53 12.29
CA LYS A 527 -1.56 -9.84 12.68
C LYS A 527 -0.86 -8.69 13.40
N GLU A 528 -0.81 -7.50 12.79
CA GLU A 528 -0.13 -6.34 13.37
C GLU A 528 -0.80 -5.84 14.66
N PRO A 529 -2.14 -5.77 14.77
CA PRO A 529 -2.78 -5.43 16.04
C PRO A 529 -2.54 -6.47 17.13
N ALA A 530 -2.54 -7.77 16.80
CA ALA A 530 -2.17 -8.82 17.76
C ALA A 530 -0.74 -8.63 18.26
N GLN A 531 0.20 -8.34 17.36
CA GLN A 531 1.60 -8.09 17.70
C GLN A 531 1.76 -6.83 18.57
N LEU A 532 1.04 -5.75 18.26
CA LEU A 532 1.06 -4.51 19.05
C LEU A 532 0.62 -4.74 20.49
N CYS A 533 -0.28 -5.70 20.72
CA CYS A 533 -0.81 -6.02 22.04
C CYS A 533 -0.15 -7.24 22.68
N HIS A 534 0.93 -7.77 22.10
CA HIS A 534 1.61 -9.00 22.53
C HIS A 534 0.68 -10.23 22.62
N LEU A 535 -0.23 -10.34 21.67
CA LEU A 535 -1.17 -11.46 21.52
C LEU A 535 -0.85 -12.32 20.29
N ASP A 536 0.20 -12.02 19.53
CA ASP A 536 0.58 -12.68 18.28
C ASP A 536 1.07 -14.12 18.45
N ASN A 537 1.27 -14.58 19.69
CA ASN A 537 1.51 -15.99 20.02
C ASN A 537 0.23 -16.85 20.07
N GLN A 538 -0.95 -16.23 20.07
CA GLN A 538 -2.23 -16.96 20.18
C GLN A 538 -3.36 -16.39 19.29
N LYS A 539 -3.29 -15.13 18.87
CA LYS A 539 -4.32 -14.42 18.08
C LYS A 539 -3.81 -13.97 16.72
N GLY A 540 -4.74 -13.56 15.86
CA GLY A 540 -4.44 -12.79 14.64
C GLY A 540 -3.81 -13.57 13.48
N SER A 541 -3.73 -14.91 13.54
CA SER A 541 -3.19 -15.77 12.48
C SER A 541 -3.86 -17.16 12.49
N LEU A 542 -3.98 -17.77 11.31
CA LEU A 542 -4.47 -19.15 11.15
C LEU A 542 -3.29 -20.13 11.07
N ILE A 543 -2.65 -20.39 12.20
CA ILE A 543 -1.55 -21.37 12.30
C ILE A 543 -1.78 -22.34 13.46
N PRO A 544 -1.25 -23.57 13.40
CA PRO A 544 -1.38 -24.53 14.50
C PRO A 544 -0.87 -23.93 15.83
N GLY A 545 -1.65 -24.11 16.89
CA GLY A 545 -1.35 -23.59 18.23
C GLY A 545 -2.06 -22.27 18.56
N HIS A 546 -2.58 -21.54 17.57
CA HIS A 546 -3.38 -20.34 17.81
C HIS A 546 -4.83 -20.69 18.14
N ASP A 547 -5.53 -19.74 18.78
CA ASP A 547 -6.95 -19.87 19.04
C ASP A 547 -7.74 -19.96 17.73
N ALA A 548 -8.76 -20.82 17.71
CA ALA A 548 -9.69 -20.97 16.59
C ALA A 548 -10.69 -19.79 16.53
N ASP A 549 -10.13 -18.60 16.38
CA ASP A 549 -10.84 -17.34 16.19
C ASP A 549 -10.93 -17.05 14.70
N LEU A 550 -12.15 -17.09 14.15
CA LEU A 550 -12.39 -17.04 12.71
C LEU A 550 -13.49 -16.03 12.37
N VAL A 551 -13.32 -15.34 11.26
CA VAL A 551 -14.39 -14.57 10.61
C VAL A 551 -14.77 -15.25 9.32
N ILE A 552 -16.06 -15.50 9.15
CA ILE A 552 -16.65 -15.98 7.90
C ILE A 552 -17.41 -14.81 7.30
N TRP A 553 -16.98 -14.35 6.14
CA TRP A 553 -17.53 -13.13 5.54
C TRP A 553 -17.58 -13.20 4.02
N ASP A 554 -18.41 -12.33 3.45
CA ASP A 554 -18.64 -12.21 2.02
C ASP A 554 -18.12 -10.84 1.57
N PRO A 555 -16.93 -10.77 0.93
CA PRO A 555 -16.29 -9.51 0.58
C PRO A 555 -17.06 -8.72 -0.47
N GLU A 556 -17.85 -9.41 -1.30
CA GLU A 556 -18.53 -8.78 -2.42
C GLU A 556 -19.95 -8.30 -2.04
N LYS A 557 -20.51 -8.85 -0.95
CA LYS A 557 -21.88 -8.54 -0.52
C LYS A 557 -22.02 -7.10 -0.04
N GLU A 558 -22.89 -6.37 -0.70
CA GLU A 558 -23.32 -5.03 -0.28
C GLU A 558 -24.43 -5.09 0.78
N PHE A 559 -24.43 -4.08 1.66
CA PHE A 559 -25.46 -3.85 2.65
C PHE A 559 -25.52 -2.35 3.01
N THR A 560 -26.69 -1.88 3.43
CA THR A 560 -26.85 -0.52 3.97
C THR A 560 -26.79 -0.56 5.50
N VAL A 561 -26.10 0.41 6.09
CA VAL A 561 -26.07 0.55 7.55
C VAL A 561 -27.37 1.20 8.02
N ASN A 562 -28.15 0.44 8.77
CA ASN A 562 -29.42 0.87 9.33
C ASN A 562 -29.39 0.72 10.86
N GLU A 563 -30.30 1.36 11.59
CA GLU A 563 -30.36 1.26 13.05
C GLU A 563 -30.46 -0.19 13.56
N ASP A 564 -31.19 -1.06 12.85
CA ASP A 564 -31.36 -2.48 13.19
C ASP A 564 -30.05 -3.28 13.12
N THR A 565 -29.10 -2.81 12.30
CA THR A 565 -27.78 -3.45 12.13
C THR A 565 -26.77 -2.98 13.17
N ILE A 566 -27.13 -1.98 14.00
CA ILE A 566 -26.27 -1.40 15.01
C ILE A 566 -26.44 -2.16 16.33
N HIS A 567 -25.36 -2.77 16.81
CA HIS A 567 -25.37 -3.56 18.05
C HIS A 567 -24.78 -2.84 19.26
N HIS A 568 -24.07 -1.72 19.07
CA HIS A 568 -23.65 -0.85 20.17
C HIS A 568 -24.87 -0.20 20.84
N LYS A 569 -24.70 0.30 22.07
CA LYS A 569 -25.83 0.71 22.93
C LYS A 569 -26.61 1.88 22.32
N ASN A 570 -25.91 2.92 21.87
CA ASN A 570 -26.50 4.08 21.19
C ASN A 570 -26.65 3.79 19.69
N LYS A 571 -27.85 3.88 19.11
CA LYS A 571 -28.08 3.53 17.69
C LYS A 571 -27.62 4.60 16.68
N LEU A 572 -26.43 5.17 16.92
CA LEU A 572 -25.86 6.27 16.13
C LEU A 572 -24.48 5.88 15.62
N THR A 573 -24.24 6.17 14.36
CA THR A 573 -22.95 5.94 13.69
C THR A 573 -22.80 6.92 12.53
N PRO A 574 -21.59 7.44 12.23
CA PRO A 574 -21.37 8.28 11.06
C PRO A 574 -21.63 7.55 9.74
N TYR A 575 -21.81 6.23 9.76
CA TYR A 575 -22.09 5.42 8.57
C TYR A 575 -23.57 5.19 8.31
N LEU A 576 -24.48 5.72 9.14
CA LEU A 576 -25.91 5.47 9.03
C LEU A 576 -26.41 5.92 7.65
N GLY A 577 -27.14 5.05 6.94
CA GLY A 577 -27.63 5.27 5.59
C GLY A 577 -26.60 5.03 4.47
N LEU A 578 -25.32 4.78 4.78
CA LEU A 578 -24.32 4.47 3.76
C LEU A 578 -24.43 3.02 3.28
N ALA A 579 -24.26 2.82 1.97
CA ALA A 579 -24.06 1.50 1.38
C ALA A 579 -22.58 1.09 1.51
N LEU A 580 -22.35 -0.06 2.16
CA LEU A 580 -21.03 -0.61 2.43
C LEU A 580 -20.91 -2.01 1.83
N ARG A 581 -19.68 -2.48 1.62
CA ARG A 581 -19.39 -3.75 0.95
C ARG A 581 -18.49 -4.62 1.81
N GLY A 582 -18.84 -5.90 1.99
CA GLY A 582 -18.14 -6.82 2.87
C GLY A 582 -18.98 -7.19 4.08
N LYS A 583 -19.81 -8.23 3.97
CA LYS A 583 -20.75 -8.62 5.03
C LYS A 583 -20.24 -9.80 5.84
N VAL A 584 -20.13 -9.63 7.16
CA VAL A 584 -19.83 -10.73 8.10
C VAL A 584 -21.04 -11.66 8.19
N LYS A 585 -20.83 -12.96 7.93
CA LYS A 585 -21.84 -14.01 8.02
C LYS A 585 -21.80 -14.73 9.37
N ALA A 586 -20.59 -14.98 9.88
CA ALA A 586 -20.40 -15.58 11.19
C ALA A 586 -19.06 -15.20 11.81
N THR A 587 -19.02 -15.21 13.13
CA THR A 587 -17.83 -14.97 13.95
C THR A 587 -17.69 -16.11 14.94
N ILE A 588 -16.49 -16.69 14.99
CA ILE A 588 -16.14 -17.84 15.80
C ILE A 588 -15.04 -17.40 16.77
N VAL A 589 -15.22 -17.69 18.05
CA VAL A 589 -14.24 -17.42 19.11
C VAL A 589 -13.89 -18.76 19.75
N ARG A 590 -12.61 -19.14 19.69
CA ARG A 590 -12.08 -20.42 20.19
C ARG A 590 -12.92 -21.63 19.78
N GLY A 591 -13.26 -21.69 18.49
CA GLY A 591 -14.03 -22.79 17.90
C GLY A 591 -15.52 -22.78 18.21
N LYS A 592 -16.04 -21.77 18.91
CA LYS A 592 -17.48 -21.61 19.18
C LYS A 592 -18.05 -20.44 18.41
N VAL A 593 -19.19 -20.66 17.75
CA VAL A 593 -19.92 -19.61 17.03
C VAL A 593 -20.52 -18.64 18.05
N VAL A 594 -20.08 -17.38 18.02
CA VAL A 594 -20.58 -16.30 18.90
C VAL A 594 -21.57 -15.39 18.20
N TYR A 595 -21.46 -15.29 16.87
CA TYR A 595 -22.38 -14.55 16.02
C TYR A 595 -22.58 -15.31 14.71
N SER A 596 -23.82 -15.39 14.24
CA SER A 596 -24.16 -15.96 12.94
C SER A 596 -25.52 -15.47 12.48
N HIS A 597 -25.61 -15.01 11.22
CA HIS A 597 -26.88 -14.61 10.59
C HIS A 597 -27.74 -13.66 11.45
N GLY A 598 -27.13 -12.65 12.07
CA GLY A 598 -27.83 -11.67 12.92
C GLY A 598 -28.14 -12.14 14.35
N SER A 599 -27.84 -13.40 14.67
CA SER A 599 -28.07 -13.99 15.99
C SER A 599 -26.77 -14.16 16.76
N PHE A 600 -26.85 -14.07 18.08
CA PHE A 600 -25.72 -14.23 19.01
C PHE A 600 -25.83 -15.56 19.76
N SER A 601 -24.70 -16.02 20.31
CA SER A 601 -24.73 -17.12 21.28
C SER A 601 -25.63 -16.78 22.48
N SER A 602 -26.22 -17.81 23.11
CA SER A 602 -27.09 -17.60 24.28
C SER A 602 -26.34 -17.11 25.52
N GLN A 603 -25.02 -17.34 25.56
CA GLN A 603 -24.15 -16.91 26.64
C GLN A 603 -22.92 -16.18 26.09
N PRO A 604 -22.33 -15.26 26.86
CA PRO A 604 -21.03 -14.66 26.56
C PRO A 604 -19.94 -15.73 26.63
N LEU A 605 -19.18 -15.89 25.55
CA LEU A 605 -18.19 -16.95 25.42
C LEU A 605 -16.75 -16.45 25.46
N GLY A 606 -16.51 -15.15 25.52
CA GLY A 606 -15.18 -14.53 25.60
C GLY A 606 -14.49 -14.74 26.94
N LYS A 607 -13.16 -14.66 26.96
CA LYS A 607 -12.33 -14.64 28.18
C LYS A 607 -11.49 -13.39 28.24
N HIS A 608 -11.05 -13.07 29.45
CA HIS A 608 -10.00 -12.09 29.67
C HIS A 608 -8.66 -12.68 29.24
N LEU A 609 -7.89 -11.91 28.48
CA LEU A 609 -6.53 -12.25 28.07
C LEU A 609 -5.55 -11.44 28.93
N PHE A 610 -4.55 -12.14 29.48
CA PHE A 610 -3.49 -11.55 30.29
C PHE A 610 -2.15 -11.76 29.59
N ILE A 611 -1.36 -10.70 29.48
CA ILE A 611 -0.12 -10.69 28.71
C ILE A 611 1.04 -10.97 29.65
N GLN A 612 1.86 -11.96 29.31
CA GLN A 612 3.12 -12.20 30.01
C GLN A 612 4.21 -11.31 29.42
N HIS A 613 4.58 -10.27 30.16
CA HIS A 613 5.71 -9.42 29.83
C HIS A 613 7.02 -10.08 30.27
N ASN A 614 8.13 -9.76 29.59
CA ASN A 614 9.46 -10.20 30.02
C ASN A 614 9.82 -9.51 31.34
N THR A 615 9.42 -10.09 32.46
CA THR A 615 10.00 -9.76 33.76
C THR A 615 11.35 -10.44 33.84
N LEU A 616 12.38 -9.83 33.25
CA LEU A 616 13.73 -10.11 33.72
C LEU A 616 13.76 -9.78 35.21
N ALA A 617 13.93 -10.83 36.02
CA ALA A 617 14.15 -10.74 37.46
C ALA A 617 15.26 -9.72 37.71
N THR A 618 14.88 -8.55 38.23
CA THR A 618 15.84 -7.66 38.88
C THR A 618 15.92 -8.15 40.31
N LEU A 619 17.00 -8.88 40.60
CA LEU A 619 17.56 -9.01 41.95
C LEU A 619 17.88 -7.63 42.52
#